data_AF-A0A821NSE7-F1
#
_entry.id   AF-A0A821NSE7-F1
#
_cell.length_a   1.000
_cell.length_b   1.000
_cell.length_c   1.000
_cell.angle_alpha   90.00
_cell.angle_beta   90.00
_cell.angle_gamma   90.00
#
_symmetry.space_group_name_H-M   'P 1'
#
loop_
_entity.id
_entity.type
_entity.pdbx_description
1 polymer ?
#
loop_
_entity_poly.entity_id
_entity_poly.type
_entity_poly.pdbx_seq_one_letter_code
_entity_poly.pdbx_strand_id
1 'polypeptide(L)'
;MMIFLSIILCLSVFPNIIYTTVPFILNPDCDLPECENPNYPALYYANHIIDNNNKIHIIYSTLDQLTISIFQTGKNYDPTFNYTALFSRNYPGAIQFIDTKPTNSFSLVLRRLMEFDDEPDKANITKCENTTISYYLHNITTNNVTMLNNNTNQPTFQLPLDMLNGSLNIDVIYPGEAMRDKKSPKLKTTSKSYFLNIALQANNFSAPHTRFAFEFYLMLPGTHGLRTSSSRFIDDHFTPGRN
;
A
#
# COMPACT_ATOMS: atom_id res chain seq x y z
N MET A 1 5.89 42.34 -45.86
CA MET A 1 5.39 40.96 -45.89
C MET A 1 5.25 40.50 -44.45
N MET A 2 4.04 40.54 -43.88
CA MET A 2 3.77 40.14 -42.50
C MET A 2 3.49 38.64 -42.46
N ILE A 3 4.26 37.90 -41.66
CA ILE A 3 4.04 36.49 -41.40
C ILE A 3 3.23 36.40 -40.11
N PHE A 4 1.96 36.02 -40.21
CA PHE A 4 1.13 35.66 -39.06
C PHE A 4 1.47 34.23 -38.65
N LEU A 5 2.12 34.08 -37.50
CA LEU A 5 2.34 32.77 -36.86
C LEU A 5 1.12 32.47 -35.98
N SER A 6 0.23 31.61 -36.46
CA SER A 6 -0.90 31.12 -35.66
C SER A 6 -0.41 29.95 -34.80
N ILE A 7 -0.21 30.21 -33.51
CA ILE A 7 0.08 29.16 -32.52
C ILE A 7 -1.27 28.58 -32.09
N ILE A 8 -1.61 27.41 -32.63
CA ILE A 8 -2.74 26.62 -32.14
C ILE A 8 -2.29 26.00 -30.82
N LEU A 9 -2.68 26.65 -29.71
CA LEU A 9 -2.50 26.10 -28.37
C LEU A 9 -3.54 24.99 -28.18
N CYS A 10 -3.18 23.75 -28.54
CA CYS A 10 -3.94 22.58 -28.14
C CYS A 10 -3.78 22.39 -26.62
N LEU A 11 -4.66 23.04 -25.85
CA LEU A 11 -4.89 22.69 -24.45
C LEU A 11 -5.52 21.30 -24.42
N SER A 12 -4.69 20.26 -24.46
CA SER A 12 -5.11 18.93 -24.06
C SER A 12 -5.38 19.00 -22.55
N VAL A 13 -6.63 19.28 -22.19
CA VAL A 13 -7.17 18.97 -20.88
C VAL A 13 -7.04 17.46 -20.76
N PHE A 14 -5.95 16.97 -20.17
CA PHE A 14 -5.85 15.57 -19.83
C PHE A 14 -7.00 15.31 -18.85
N PRO A 15 -7.99 14.47 -19.21
CA PRO A 15 -8.99 14.10 -18.23
C PRO A 15 -8.23 13.42 -17.09
N ASN A 16 -8.32 14.00 -15.89
CA ASN A 16 -7.92 13.32 -14.67
C ASN A 16 -8.68 11.99 -14.67
N ILE A 17 -7.95 10.90 -14.82
CA ILE A 17 -8.56 9.58 -14.92
C ILE A 17 -9.18 9.29 -13.57
N ILE A 18 -10.50 9.20 -13.57
CA ILE A 18 -11.28 8.65 -12.47
C ILE A 18 -11.06 7.15 -12.58
N TYR A 19 -10.16 6.60 -11.76
CA TYR A 19 -10.11 5.15 -11.57
C TYR A 19 -11.48 4.71 -11.06
N THR A 20 -12.06 3.64 -11.63
CA THR A 20 -13.24 2.99 -11.02
C THR A 20 -12.79 2.27 -9.75
N THR A 21 -12.49 3.04 -8.72
CA THR A 21 -11.87 2.57 -7.49
C THR A 21 -12.90 1.91 -6.60
N VAL A 22 -12.51 0.84 -5.92
CA VAL A 22 -13.37 0.20 -4.93
C VAL A 22 -13.30 1.01 -3.64
N PRO A 23 -14.40 1.64 -3.20
CA PRO A 23 -14.37 2.53 -2.05
C PRO A 23 -14.08 1.76 -0.77
N PHE A 24 -13.22 2.32 0.08
CA PHE A 24 -12.98 1.81 1.42
C PHE A 24 -13.94 2.48 2.42
N ILE A 25 -14.37 1.68 3.38
CA ILE A 25 -15.16 2.10 4.54
C ILE A 25 -14.24 2.06 5.76
N LEU A 26 -14.22 3.14 6.52
CA LEU A 26 -13.52 3.22 7.79
C LEU A 26 -14.39 2.56 8.88
N ASN A 27 -13.82 1.62 9.64
CA ASN A 27 -14.48 0.96 10.78
C ASN A 27 -15.96 0.55 10.50
N PRO A 28 -16.24 -0.26 9.46
CA PRO A 28 -17.61 -0.67 9.13
C PRO A 28 -18.35 -1.30 10.32
N ASP A 29 -19.60 -0.92 10.55
CA ASP A 29 -20.47 -1.47 11.60
C ASP A 29 -19.90 -1.34 13.03
N CYS A 30 -19.13 -0.29 13.30
CA CYS A 30 -18.61 -0.01 14.63
C CYS A 30 -19.43 1.04 15.39
N ASP A 31 -19.94 0.65 16.56
CA ASP A 31 -20.71 1.52 17.46
C ASP A 31 -19.90 2.01 18.68
N LEU A 32 -18.58 1.77 18.70
CA LEU A 32 -17.72 2.21 19.81
C LEU A 32 -17.31 3.68 19.63
N PRO A 33 -17.24 4.48 20.71
CA PRO A 33 -16.79 5.88 20.62
C PRO A 33 -15.41 6.05 19.97
N GLU A 34 -14.51 5.08 20.15
CA GLU A 34 -13.17 5.07 19.56
C GLU A 34 -13.20 5.04 18.02
N CYS A 35 -14.27 4.50 17.42
CA CYS A 35 -14.39 4.42 15.96
C CYS A 35 -14.72 5.76 15.30
N GLU A 36 -15.24 6.72 16.06
CA GLU A 36 -15.48 8.08 15.59
C GLU A 36 -14.21 8.94 15.59
N ASN A 37 -13.11 8.44 16.18
CA ASN A 37 -11.85 9.18 16.23
C ASN A 37 -11.09 9.07 14.89
N PRO A 38 -11.03 10.14 14.07
CA PRO A 38 -10.35 10.10 12.78
C PRO A 38 -8.83 9.90 12.91
N ASN A 39 -8.27 10.19 14.09
CA ASN A 39 -6.84 10.07 14.36
C ASN A 39 -6.45 8.68 14.88
N TYR A 40 -7.41 7.78 15.09
CA TYR A 40 -7.15 6.42 15.58
C TYR A 40 -8.03 5.37 14.87
N PRO A 41 -7.93 5.26 13.53
CA PRO A 41 -8.68 4.26 12.78
C PRO A 41 -8.22 2.85 13.18
N ALA A 42 -9.16 1.94 13.44
CA ALA A 42 -8.83 0.53 13.69
C ALA A 42 -8.50 -0.17 12.36
N LEU A 43 -9.38 0.00 11.37
CA LEU A 43 -9.20 -0.57 10.04
C LEU A 43 -9.97 0.17 8.94
N TYR A 44 -9.49 -0.02 7.72
CA TYR A 44 -10.20 0.30 6.48
C TYR A 44 -10.58 -1.00 5.79
N TYR A 45 -11.83 -1.10 5.35
CA TYR A 45 -12.35 -2.29 4.69
C TYR A 45 -12.91 -1.96 3.31
N ALA A 46 -12.55 -2.76 2.32
CA ALA A 46 -13.22 -2.79 1.03
C ALA A 46 -13.47 -4.23 0.61
N ASN A 47 -14.46 -4.40 -0.26
CA ASN A 47 -14.68 -5.66 -0.94
C ASN A 47 -15.08 -5.45 -2.40
N HIS A 48 -14.84 -6.47 -3.22
CA HIS A 48 -15.21 -6.46 -4.63
C HIS A 48 -15.49 -7.87 -5.12
N ILE A 49 -16.57 -8.00 -5.89
CA ILE A 49 -16.95 -9.25 -6.54
C ILE A 49 -16.12 -9.40 -7.82
N ILE A 50 -15.22 -10.37 -7.84
CA ILE A 50 -14.28 -10.58 -8.97
C ILE A 50 -14.82 -11.50 -10.06
N ASP A 51 -15.82 -12.33 -9.74
CA ASP A 51 -16.57 -13.18 -10.66
C ASP A 51 -17.93 -13.56 -10.05
N ASN A 52 -18.71 -14.41 -10.73
CA ASN A 52 -20.07 -14.75 -10.28
C ASN A 52 -20.15 -15.42 -8.91
N ASN A 53 -19.03 -15.92 -8.37
CA ASN A 53 -18.98 -16.74 -7.18
C ASN A 53 -18.00 -16.23 -6.12
N ASN A 54 -17.03 -15.40 -6.48
CA ASN A 54 -15.94 -15.00 -5.58
C ASN A 54 -15.94 -13.51 -5.26
N LYS A 55 -15.55 -13.20 -4.03
CA LYS A 55 -15.34 -11.86 -3.52
C LYS A 55 -13.94 -11.75 -2.94
N ILE A 56 -13.27 -10.62 -3.19
CA ILE A 56 -12.04 -10.27 -2.49
C ILE A 56 -12.37 -9.23 -1.41
N HIS A 57 -11.80 -9.45 -0.24
CA HIS A 57 -11.82 -8.55 0.91
C HIS A 57 -10.43 -7.99 1.10
N ILE A 58 -10.36 -6.69 1.34
CA ILE A 58 -9.11 -5.97 1.57
C ILE A 58 -9.28 -5.23 2.88
N ILE A 59 -8.37 -5.48 3.81
CA ILE A 59 -8.38 -4.87 5.12
C ILE A 59 -7.03 -4.22 5.34
N TYR A 60 -7.04 -2.92 5.60
CA TYR A 60 -5.88 -2.22 6.12
C TYR A 60 -6.06 -1.98 7.60
N SER A 61 -5.04 -2.28 8.41
CA SER A 61 -5.02 -1.88 9.80
C SER A 61 -3.77 -1.07 10.09
N THR A 62 -3.95 -0.04 10.89
CA THR A 62 -2.90 0.82 11.44
C THR A 62 -2.66 0.55 12.92
N LEU A 63 -3.38 -0.41 13.51
CA LEU A 63 -3.16 -0.82 14.90
C LEU A 63 -1.81 -1.54 15.00
N ASP A 64 -0.94 -1.01 15.84
CA ASP A 64 0.48 -1.38 16.02
C ASP A 64 1.37 -1.22 14.78
N GLN A 65 1.00 -1.79 13.63
CA GLN A 65 1.78 -1.79 12.38
C GLN A 65 0.86 -1.72 11.18
N LEU A 66 1.29 -0.98 10.14
CA LEU A 66 0.58 -0.96 8.87
C LEU A 66 0.56 -2.37 8.26
N THR A 67 -0.62 -2.94 8.27
CA THR A 67 -0.88 -4.31 7.82
C THR A 67 -1.93 -4.29 6.73
N ILE A 68 -1.61 -4.91 5.60
CA ILE A 68 -2.50 -5.11 4.46
C ILE A 68 -2.89 -6.58 4.46
N SER A 69 -4.17 -6.89 4.64
CA SER A 69 -4.68 -8.27 4.58
C SER A 69 -5.64 -8.42 3.42
N ILE A 70 -5.44 -9.46 2.62
CA ILE A 70 -6.30 -9.80 1.50
C ILE A 70 -6.86 -11.20 1.71
N PHE A 71 -8.17 -11.33 1.54
CA PHE A 71 -8.89 -12.60 1.67
C PHE A 71 -9.79 -12.81 0.47
N GLN A 72 -9.86 -14.04 -0.02
CA GLN A 72 -10.81 -14.45 -1.06
C GLN A 72 -11.83 -15.42 -0.50
N THR A 73 -13.11 -15.11 -0.65
CA THR A 73 -14.23 -15.92 -0.18
C THR A 73 -15.26 -16.11 -1.30
N GLY A 74 -16.35 -16.85 -1.00
CA GLY A 74 -17.53 -16.84 -1.84
C GLY A 74 -18.31 -15.51 -1.74
N LYS A 75 -19.03 -15.12 -2.79
CA LYS A 75 -19.67 -13.79 -2.90
C LYS A 75 -20.62 -13.39 -1.77
N ASN A 76 -21.16 -14.35 -1.03
CA ASN A 76 -22.15 -14.12 0.03
C ASN A 76 -21.53 -14.13 1.43
N TYR A 77 -20.21 -14.24 1.54
CA TYR A 77 -19.51 -14.26 2.81
C TYR A 77 -18.80 -12.93 3.02
N ASP A 78 -19.06 -12.29 4.16
CA ASP A 78 -18.40 -11.07 4.60
C ASP A 78 -17.75 -11.32 5.97
N PRO A 79 -16.64 -10.64 6.29
CA PRO A 79 -16.03 -10.74 7.59
C PRO A 79 -16.91 -10.05 8.64
N THR A 80 -16.83 -10.54 9.87
CA THR A 80 -17.27 -9.83 11.07
C THR A 80 -16.07 -9.26 11.79
N PHE A 81 -16.26 -8.07 12.37
CA PHE A 81 -15.23 -7.32 13.09
C PHE A 81 -15.61 -7.18 14.56
N ASN A 82 -14.71 -7.59 15.45
CA ASN A 82 -14.84 -7.36 16.89
C ASN A 82 -13.95 -6.17 17.28
N TYR A 83 -14.52 -4.97 17.24
CA TYR A 83 -13.79 -3.73 17.52
C TYR A 83 -13.29 -3.64 18.96
N THR A 84 -14.05 -4.17 19.93
CA THR A 84 -13.60 -4.24 21.33
C THR A 84 -12.30 -5.03 21.43
N ALA A 85 -12.21 -6.16 20.74
CA ALA A 85 -10.99 -6.97 20.67
C ALA A 85 -9.85 -6.26 19.94
N LEU A 86 -10.12 -5.57 18.83
CA LEU A 86 -9.13 -4.79 18.08
C LEU A 86 -8.51 -3.67 18.94
N PHE A 87 -9.33 -2.82 19.56
CA PHE A 87 -8.85 -1.68 20.35
C PHE A 87 -8.20 -2.09 21.67
N SER A 88 -8.64 -3.19 22.28
CA SER A 88 -8.00 -3.76 23.48
C SER A 88 -6.74 -4.57 23.19
N ARG A 89 -6.32 -4.67 21.91
CA ARG A 89 -5.17 -5.46 21.44
C ARG A 89 -5.28 -6.96 21.72
N ASN A 90 -6.51 -7.47 21.83
CA ASN A 90 -6.80 -8.89 21.92
C ASN A 90 -7.16 -9.46 20.54
N TYR A 91 -6.18 -9.49 19.63
CA TYR A 91 -6.40 -9.77 18.20
C TYR A 91 -6.95 -11.15 17.82
N PRO A 92 -6.71 -12.25 18.55
CA PRO A 92 -7.22 -13.56 18.14
C PRO A 92 -8.73 -13.56 17.92
N GLY A 93 -9.15 -13.88 16.69
CA GLY A 93 -10.56 -13.89 16.32
C GLY A 93 -11.21 -12.51 16.26
N ALA A 94 -10.44 -11.42 16.21
CA ALA A 94 -10.99 -10.07 16.07
C ALA A 94 -11.56 -9.81 14.66
N ILE A 95 -11.09 -10.55 13.66
CA ILE A 95 -11.62 -10.57 12.29
C ILE A 95 -11.96 -12.02 11.97
N GLN A 96 -13.21 -12.30 11.65
CA GLN A 96 -13.67 -13.67 11.40
C GLN A 96 -14.53 -13.74 10.14
N PHE A 97 -14.47 -14.86 9.44
CA PHE A 97 -15.43 -15.19 8.40
C PHE A 97 -16.34 -16.26 8.96
N ILE A 98 -17.55 -15.86 9.40
CA ILE A 98 -18.51 -16.80 9.97
C ILE A 98 -18.99 -17.73 8.85
N ASP A 99 -19.11 -19.02 9.14
CA ASP A 99 -19.59 -20.06 8.22
C ASP A 99 -18.74 -20.32 6.96
N THR A 100 -17.54 -19.74 6.88
CA THR A 100 -16.60 -20.03 5.79
C THR A 100 -15.14 -19.87 6.19
N LYS A 101 -14.24 -20.46 5.41
CA LYS A 101 -12.81 -20.15 5.48
C LYS A 101 -12.40 -19.49 4.17
N PRO A 102 -11.61 -18.41 4.22
CA PRO A 102 -11.02 -17.83 3.01
C PRO A 102 -10.30 -18.91 2.20
N THR A 103 -10.61 -18.96 0.91
CA THR A 103 -10.00 -19.89 -0.06
C THR A 103 -8.54 -19.53 -0.30
N ASN A 104 -8.25 -18.23 -0.39
CA ASN A 104 -6.92 -17.67 -0.41
C ASN A 104 -6.86 -16.56 0.63
N SER A 105 -5.74 -16.44 1.33
CA SER A 105 -5.48 -15.30 2.19
C SER A 105 -4.00 -15.01 2.27
N PHE A 106 -3.65 -13.75 2.48
CA PHE A 106 -2.32 -13.35 2.90
C PHE A 106 -2.38 -12.02 3.64
N SER A 107 -1.38 -11.76 4.46
CA SER A 107 -1.16 -10.45 5.06
C SER A 107 0.26 -9.97 4.78
N LEU A 108 0.39 -8.71 4.43
CA LEU A 108 1.65 -8.00 4.26
C LEU A 108 1.79 -6.98 5.38
N VAL A 109 2.86 -7.08 6.16
CA VAL A 109 3.17 -6.14 7.23
C VAL A 109 4.41 -5.36 6.85
N LEU A 110 4.30 -4.03 6.79
CA LEU A 110 5.45 -3.16 6.56
C LEU A 110 6.17 -2.94 7.89
N ARG A 111 7.36 -3.53 8.05
CA ARG A 111 8.03 -3.62 9.35
C ARG A 111 9.00 -2.48 9.62
N ARG A 112 9.94 -2.25 8.70
CA ARG A 112 10.99 -1.24 8.86
C ARG A 112 11.46 -0.68 7.53
N LEU A 113 11.89 0.57 7.59
CA LEU A 113 12.74 1.21 6.60
C LEU A 113 14.20 1.01 7.02
N MET A 114 15.04 0.64 6.09
CA MET A 114 16.48 0.44 6.29
C MET A 114 17.23 1.45 5.44
N GLU A 115 18.25 2.06 6.03
CA GLU A 115 19.18 2.97 5.37
C GLU A 115 20.57 2.36 5.42
N PHE A 116 21.31 2.38 4.31
CA PHE A 116 22.65 1.85 4.24
C PHE A 116 23.52 2.64 3.27
N ASP A 117 24.82 2.67 3.54
CA ASP A 117 25.83 3.26 2.66
C ASP A 117 26.20 2.26 1.56
N ASP A 118 25.87 2.58 0.33
CA ASP A 118 26.15 1.77 -0.86
C ASP A 118 27.17 2.46 -1.76
N GLU A 119 28.33 2.78 -1.20
CA GLU A 119 29.49 3.33 -1.93
C GLU A 119 29.82 2.55 -3.22
N PRO A 120 29.73 1.20 -3.28
CA PRO A 120 29.99 0.45 -4.51
C PRO A 120 28.88 0.53 -5.57
N ASP A 121 27.75 1.16 -5.25
CA ASP A 121 26.56 1.30 -6.10
C ASP A 121 25.95 -0.04 -6.57
N LYS A 122 25.86 -1.03 -5.67
CA LYS A 122 25.41 -2.40 -6.00
C LYS A 122 24.04 -2.77 -5.44
N ALA A 123 23.42 -1.88 -4.68
CA ALA A 123 22.16 -2.10 -3.97
C ALA A 123 22.14 -3.40 -3.15
N ASN A 124 23.28 -3.79 -2.56
CA ASN A 124 23.42 -5.05 -1.86
C ASN A 124 23.45 -4.86 -0.34
N ILE A 125 22.26 -4.84 0.26
CA ILE A 125 22.10 -4.65 1.70
C ILE A 125 22.85 -5.69 2.55
N THR A 126 22.96 -6.94 2.09
CA THR A 126 23.67 -8.01 2.84
C THR A 126 25.17 -7.77 2.96
N LYS A 127 25.75 -6.94 2.08
CA LYS A 127 27.15 -6.55 2.14
C LYS A 127 27.38 -5.26 2.93
N CYS A 128 26.31 -4.55 3.26
CA CYS A 128 26.32 -3.28 3.98
C CYS A 128 25.72 -3.42 5.40
N GLU A 129 25.61 -4.65 5.93
CA GLU A 129 24.97 -4.90 7.25
C GLU A 129 25.57 -4.05 8.36
N ASN A 130 26.89 -3.82 8.34
CA ASN A 130 27.60 -3.04 9.36
C ASN A 130 27.31 -1.54 9.29
N THR A 131 26.78 -1.04 8.18
CA THR A 131 26.39 0.37 7.98
C THR A 131 24.87 0.55 7.90
N THR A 132 24.11 -0.53 8.11
CA THR A 132 22.66 -0.50 7.98
C THR A 132 21.99 0.02 9.25
N ILE A 133 21.30 1.17 9.14
CA ILE A 133 20.42 1.71 10.16
C ILE A 133 18.99 1.24 9.92
N SER A 134 18.30 0.83 10.97
CA SER A 134 16.91 0.34 10.90
C SER A 134 15.94 1.28 11.60
N TYR A 135 14.97 1.78 10.86
CA TYR A 135 13.85 2.59 11.33
C TYR A 135 12.60 1.72 11.43
N TYR A 136 12.27 1.31 12.65
CA TYR A 136 11.10 0.49 12.90
C TYR A 136 9.81 1.31 12.80
N LEU A 137 8.91 0.89 11.91
CA LEU A 137 7.71 1.65 11.57
C LEU A 137 6.55 1.44 12.55
N HIS A 138 6.62 0.43 13.43
CA HIS A 138 5.62 0.18 14.48
C HIS A 138 5.55 1.27 15.55
N ASN A 139 6.62 2.06 15.70
CA ASN A 139 6.68 3.17 16.66
C ASN A 139 6.14 4.47 16.07
N ILE A 140 5.88 4.50 14.77
CA ILE A 140 5.36 5.68 14.08
C ILE A 140 3.85 5.57 14.14
N THR A 141 3.28 6.10 15.21
CA THR A 141 1.83 6.17 15.36
C THR A 141 1.27 6.92 14.16
N THR A 142 0.38 6.29 13.40
CA THR A 142 -0.32 6.84 12.23
C THR A 142 -1.30 7.95 12.59
N ASN A 143 -1.18 8.51 13.80
CA ASN A 143 -2.10 9.48 14.40
C ASN A 143 -2.16 10.80 13.62
N ASN A 144 -1.26 11.02 12.67
CA ASN A 144 -1.21 12.23 11.87
C ASN A 144 -1.40 11.90 10.39
N VAL A 145 -2.66 11.78 9.94
CA VAL A 145 -3.04 11.74 8.51
C VAL A 145 -3.08 10.32 7.93
N THR A 146 -4.07 9.54 8.38
CA THR A 146 -4.71 8.59 7.46
C THR A 146 -5.95 9.26 6.91
N MET A 147 -5.93 9.62 5.63
CA MET A 147 -7.08 10.21 4.95
C MET A 147 -7.57 9.24 3.90
N LEU A 148 -8.89 9.05 3.84
CA LEU A 148 -9.48 8.57 2.60
C LEU A 148 -9.31 9.69 1.58
N ASN A 149 -8.70 9.37 0.45
CA ASN A 149 -8.61 10.31 -0.66
C ASN A 149 -10.03 10.64 -1.13
N ASN A 150 -10.45 11.89 -0.97
CA ASN A 150 -11.82 12.35 -1.26
C ASN A 150 -12.34 12.02 -2.67
N ASN A 151 -11.45 11.80 -3.63
CA ASN A 151 -11.83 11.51 -5.02
C ASN A 151 -11.94 10.01 -5.30
N THR A 152 -11.29 9.15 -4.50
CA THR A 152 -11.16 7.71 -4.79
C THR A 152 -11.56 6.81 -3.63
N ASN A 153 -11.85 7.40 -2.46
CA ASN A 153 -12.07 6.71 -1.19
C ASN A 153 -11.04 5.60 -0.94
N GLN A 154 -9.80 5.81 -1.37
CA GLN A 154 -8.67 4.93 -1.06
C GLN A 154 -7.95 5.47 0.17
N PRO A 155 -7.45 4.59 1.05
CA PRO A 155 -6.63 5.02 2.18
C PRO A 155 -5.24 5.44 1.70
N THR A 156 -4.85 6.64 2.09
CA THR A 156 -3.49 7.14 1.99
C THR A 156 -2.93 7.28 3.40
N PHE A 157 -1.77 6.68 3.65
CA PHE A 157 -1.07 6.76 4.91
C PHE A 157 0.14 7.68 4.75
N GLN A 158 0.22 8.72 5.59
CA GLN A 158 1.40 9.56 5.69
C GLN A 158 2.05 9.36 7.06
N LEU A 159 3.25 8.79 7.05
CA LEU A 159 4.00 8.49 8.26
C LEU A 159 5.14 9.53 8.41
N PRO A 160 5.11 10.41 9.42
CA PRO A 160 6.21 11.33 9.66
C PRO A 160 7.48 10.56 10.05
N LEU A 161 8.61 10.91 9.43
CA LEU A 161 9.92 10.34 9.71
C LEU A 161 10.84 11.42 10.26
N ASP A 162 10.66 11.78 11.54
CA ASP A 162 11.40 12.86 12.20
C ASP A 162 12.91 12.67 12.11
N MET A 163 13.37 11.42 12.23
CA MET A 163 14.78 11.04 12.16
C MET A 163 15.41 11.32 10.78
N LEU A 164 14.60 11.32 9.72
CA LEU A 164 15.03 11.64 8.35
C LEU A 164 14.64 13.06 7.92
N ASN A 165 14.05 13.85 8.84
CA ASN A 165 13.39 15.13 8.55
C ASN A 165 12.51 15.02 7.29
N GLY A 166 11.60 14.04 7.32
CA GLY A 166 10.91 13.58 6.12
C GLY A 166 9.59 12.88 6.40
N SER A 167 9.06 12.20 5.38
CA SER A 167 7.82 11.43 5.50
C SER A 167 7.82 10.23 4.57
N LEU A 168 7.06 9.21 4.95
CA LEU A 168 6.76 8.04 4.15
C LEU A 168 5.29 8.07 3.78
N ASN A 169 5.01 8.25 2.50
CA ASN A 169 3.66 8.21 1.96
C ASN A 169 3.40 6.84 1.35
N ILE A 170 2.26 6.25 1.70
CA ILE A 170 1.84 4.94 1.25
C ILE A 170 0.42 5.09 0.71
N ASP A 171 0.30 4.96 -0.61
CA ASP A 171 -0.98 4.90 -1.28
C ASP A 171 -1.27 3.46 -1.63
N VAL A 172 -2.46 2.99 -1.28
CA VAL A 172 -2.92 1.69 -1.72
C VAL A 172 -4.05 1.85 -2.71
N ILE A 173 -3.88 1.24 -3.88
CA ILE A 173 -4.78 1.44 -5.00
C ILE A 173 -5.30 0.08 -5.43
N TYR A 174 -6.62 -0.04 -5.40
CA TYR A 174 -7.31 -1.15 -6.02
C TYR A 174 -8.17 -0.67 -7.20
N PRO A 175 -7.73 -0.90 -8.45
CA PRO A 175 -8.46 -0.41 -9.62
C PRO A 175 -9.77 -1.13 -9.90
N GLY A 176 -10.00 -2.34 -9.37
CA GLY A 176 -11.20 -3.14 -9.63
C GLY A 176 -11.36 -3.66 -11.07
N GLU A 177 -10.62 -3.10 -12.03
CA GLU A 177 -10.71 -3.44 -13.45
C GLU A 177 -9.33 -3.60 -14.12
N ALA A 178 -9.35 -4.21 -15.31
CA ALA A 178 -8.15 -4.36 -16.12
C ALA A 178 -7.84 -3.06 -16.87
N MET A 179 -6.69 -2.46 -16.57
CA MET A 179 -6.21 -1.26 -17.23
C MET A 179 -4.69 -1.25 -17.31
N ARG A 180 -4.11 -0.23 -17.93
CA ARG A 180 -2.68 0.06 -17.84
C ARG A 180 -2.54 1.44 -17.25
N ASP A 181 -1.77 1.55 -16.17
CA ASP A 181 -1.52 2.87 -15.57
C ASP A 181 -0.82 3.78 -16.60
N LYS A 182 -1.21 5.05 -16.64
CA LYS A 182 -0.54 6.07 -17.46
C LYS A 182 0.69 6.64 -16.76
N LYS A 183 0.73 6.60 -15.42
CA LYS A 183 1.89 7.00 -14.63
C LYS A 183 2.94 5.90 -14.66
N SER A 184 4.20 6.27 -14.77
CA SER A 184 5.31 5.31 -14.64
C SER A 184 5.28 4.63 -13.26
N PRO A 185 5.52 3.31 -13.18
CA PRO A 185 6.06 2.43 -14.23
C PRO A 185 4.99 1.76 -15.14
N LYS A 186 3.81 2.36 -15.30
CA LYS A 186 2.76 1.96 -16.26
C LYS A 186 2.33 0.50 -16.12
N LEU A 187 2.15 0.07 -14.86
CA LEU A 187 1.80 -1.31 -14.54
C LEU A 187 0.50 -1.70 -15.22
N LYS A 188 0.50 -2.88 -15.83
CA LYS A 188 -0.72 -3.51 -16.34
C LYS A 188 -1.46 -4.13 -15.16
N THR A 189 -2.72 -3.79 -15.03
CA THR A 189 -3.61 -4.21 -13.94
C THR A 189 -4.65 -5.19 -14.48
N THR A 190 -5.20 -5.99 -13.58
CA THR A 190 -6.40 -6.80 -13.78
C THR A 190 -7.39 -6.49 -12.66
N SER A 191 -8.61 -7.00 -12.74
CA SER A 191 -9.58 -6.93 -11.63
C SER A 191 -9.11 -7.62 -10.34
N LYS A 192 -7.98 -8.35 -10.37
CA LYS A 192 -7.36 -9.02 -9.21
C LYS A 192 -6.04 -8.38 -8.79
N SER A 193 -5.66 -7.26 -9.40
CA SER A 193 -4.38 -6.59 -9.14
C SER A 193 -4.53 -5.50 -8.10
N TYR A 194 -3.55 -5.43 -7.19
CA TYR A 194 -3.44 -4.42 -6.15
C TYR A 194 -2.11 -3.70 -6.28
N PHE A 195 -2.08 -2.40 -6.04
CA PHE A 195 -0.86 -1.61 -6.05
C PHE A 195 -0.62 -0.99 -4.69
N LEU A 196 0.64 -1.09 -4.26
CA LEU A 196 1.16 -0.37 -3.13
C LEU A 196 2.20 0.60 -3.67
N ASN A 197 1.87 1.88 -3.65
CA ASN A 197 2.81 2.93 -3.97
C ASN A 197 3.43 3.44 -2.67
N ILE A 198 4.75 3.42 -2.62
CA ILE A 198 5.51 3.86 -1.46
C ILE A 198 6.44 4.97 -1.92
N ALA A 199 6.28 6.15 -1.34
CA ALA A 199 7.09 7.32 -1.62
C ALA A 199 7.79 7.77 -0.33
N LEU A 200 9.12 7.69 -0.33
CA LEU A 200 9.96 8.19 0.75
C LEU A 200 10.45 9.59 0.40
N GLN A 201 10.16 10.55 1.27
CA GLN A 201 10.83 11.84 1.30
C GLN A 201 11.76 11.86 2.50
N ALA A 202 13.04 12.09 2.27
CA ALA A 202 14.06 12.19 3.31
C ALA A 202 15.00 13.35 2.96
N ASN A 203 15.32 14.18 3.93
CA ASN A 203 16.19 15.34 3.77
C ASN A 203 17.47 15.25 4.63
N ASN A 204 17.53 14.26 5.51
CA ASN A 204 18.69 13.98 6.35
C ASN A 204 19.15 12.54 6.12
N PHE A 205 20.45 12.36 5.93
CA PHE A 205 21.06 11.07 5.59
C PHE A 205 22.24 10.81 6.54
N SER A 206 22.40 9.57 6.97
CA SER A 206 23.49 9.13 7.82
C SER A 206 24.82 8.94 7.06
N ALA A 207 24.75 8.75 5.74
CA ALA A 207 25.90 8.45 4.90
C ALA A 207 25.86 9.18 3.53
N PRO A 208 27.01 9.40 2.87
CA PRO A 208 27.07 10.09 1.58
C PRO A 208 26.50 9.28 0.40
N HIS A 209 26.57 7.95 0.40
CA HIS A 209 26.03 7.09 -0.67
C HIS A 209 24.80 6.34 -0.18
N THR A 210 23.86 7.08 0.40
CA THR A 210 22.70 6.51 1.06
C THR A 210 21.75 5.85 0.06
N ARG A 211 21.40 4.59 0.35
CA ARG A 211 20.26 3.87 -0.24
C ARG A 211 19.28 3.44 0.83
N PHE A 212 18.03 3.27 0.40
CA PHE A 212 16.94 2.82 1.26
C PHE A 212 16.38 1.48 0.80
N ALA A 213 15.93 0.67 1.75
CA ALA A 213 15.22 -0.57 1.52
C ALA A 213 14.06 -0.73 2.51
N PHE A 214 13.01 -1.42 2.10
CA PHE A 214 11.88 -1.76 2.96
C PHE A 214 11.91 -3.24 3.32
N GLU A 215 11.63 -3.55 4.58
CA GLU A 215 11.38 -4.91 5.02
C GLU A 215 9.88 -5.14 5.18
N PHE A 216 9.39 -6.19 4.53
CA PHE A 216 8.02 -6.66 4.67
C PHE A 216 8.00 -8.05 5.28
N TYR A 217 7.01 -8.31 6.13
CA TYR A 217 6.63 -9.66 6.48
C TYR A 217 5.42 -10.08 5.64
N LEU A 218 5.55 -11.24 5.02
CA LEU A 218 4.46 -11.90 4.31
C LEU A 218 3.97 -13.07 5.14
N MET A 219 2.73 -12.99 5.60
CA MET A 219 2.04 -14.05 6.33
C MET A 219 1.14 -14.80 5.37
N LEU A 220 1.32 -16.12 5.29
CA LEU A 220 0.54 -17.00 4.44
C LEU A 220 -0.08 -18.13 5.26
N PRO A 221 -1.28 -18.61 4.88
CA PRO A 221 -1.82 -19.84 5.43
C PRO A 221 -1.00 -21.05 4.92
N GLY A 222 -0.55 -21.89 5.85
CA GLY A 222 0.14 -23.16 5.54
C GLY A 222 1.66 -23.05 5.33
N THR A 223 2.29 -24.17 4.98
CA THR A 223 3.76 -24.32 4.90
C THR A 223 4.30 -24.33 3.47
N HIS A 224 3.57 -23.77 2.51
CA HIS A 224 4.02 -23.78 1.12
C HIS A 224 5.26 -22.89 0.95
N GLY A 225 6.35 -23.48 0.45
CA GLY A 225 7.58 -22.77 0.15
C GLY A 225 7.33 -21.70 -0.90
N LEU A 226 7.48 -20.44 -0.52
CA LEU A 226 7.46 -19.32 -1.46
C LEU A 226 8.65 -19.43 -2.40
N ARG A 227 8.39 -19.33 -3.70
CA ARG A 227 9.44 -19.09 -4.69
C ARG A 227 9.36 -17.64 -5.11
N THR A 228 10.42 -16.90 -4.84
CA THR A 228 10.60 -15.57 -5.42
C THR A 228 11.03 -15.75 -6.88
N SER A 229 10.20 -15.30 -7.81
CA SER A 229 10.60 -15.12 -9.19
C SER A 229 10.74 -13.63 -9.46
N SER A 230 11.97 -13.17 -9.67
CA SER A 230 12.20 -11.81 -10.14
C SER A 230 12.18 -11.81 -11.66
N SER A 231 11.22 -11.12 -12.24
CA SER A 231 11.22 -10.79 -13.67
C SER A 231 11.53 -9.31 -13.81
N ARG A 232 12.67 -8.98 -14.43
CA ARG A 232 12.97 -7.60 -14.84
C ARG A 232 12.21 -7.36 -16.14
N PHE A 233 11.09 -6.62 -16.05
CA PHE A 233 10.47 -6.08 -17.24
C PHE A 233 11.12 -4.73 -17.52
N ILE A 234 11.99 -4.70 -18.52
CA ILE A 234 12.37 -3.45 -19.15
C ILE A 234 11.14 -3.08 -19.98
N ASP A 235 10.31 -2.15 -19.50
CA ASP A 235 9.33 -1.51 -20.36
C ASP A 235 10.13 -0.62 -21.33
N ASP A 236 10.45 -1.19 -22.49
CA ASP A 236 11.37 -0.72 -23.53
C ASP A 236 11.01 0.64 -24.17
N HIS A 237 10.13 1.42 -23.55
CA HIS A 237 9.77 2.73 -24.07
C HIS A 237 10.34 3.91 -23.31
N PHE A 238 10.49 3.95 -21.97
CA PHE A 238 10.88 5.24 -21.34
C PHE A 238 11.68 5.24 -20.02
N THR A 239 12.41 4.19 -19.61
CA THR A 239 13.45 4.41 -18.57
C THR A 239 14.61 3.41 -18.65
N PRO A 240 15.86 3.85 -18.92
CA PRO A 240 17.02 3.00 -18.70
C PRO A 240 17.26 2.89 -17.19
N GLY A 241 16.98 1.73 -16.60
CA GLY A 241 17.60 1.36 -15.34
C GLY A 241 19.08 1.13 -15.60
N ARG A 242 19.91 2.18 -15.51
CA ARG A 242 21.36 2.05 -15.59
C ARG A 242 21.89 1.31 -14.36
N ASN A 243 22.90 0.52 -14.67
CA ASN A 243 23.60 -0.48 -13.87
C ASN A 243 24.09 0.03 -12.54
#